data_AF-K2J0W1-F1
#
_entry.id   AF-K2J0W1-F1
#
_cell.length_a   1.000
_cell.length_b   1.000
_cell.length_c   1.000
_cell.angle_alpha   90.00
_cell.angle_beta   90.00
_cell.angle_gamma   90.00
#
_symmetry.space_group_name_H-M   'P 1'
#
loop_
_entity.id
_entity.type
_entity.pdbx_description
1 polymer ?
#
loop_
_entity_poly.entity_id
_entity_poly.type
_entity_poly.pdbx_seq_one_letter_code
_entity_poly.pdbx_strand_id
1 'polypeptide(L)'
;MDWVQYKNKPMPALVRQQGLKAVLGVSLWSGPICLLWGVLYYFKPALAGIMIPLSGVLLALVVRSFSRALGGRFTALACQSYLVLVLMALRFGFAVQAPVQWALVMILGLIGLGLVPFTLRRDLLDDGAAPSSGQGDKWYLVLPLGLFGTLLSCYLAVQLLALSQG
;
A
#
# COMPACT_ATOMS: atom_id res chain seq x y z
N MET A 1 19.71 30.24 35.42
CA MET A 1 19.81 28.76 35.23
C MET A 1 18.55 28.25 34.50
N ASP A 2 18.29 28.79 33.31
CA ASP A 2 18.21 28.13 31.99
C ASP A 2 17.49 26.79 31.78
N TRP A 3 16.30 26.59 32.33
CA TRP A 3 15.41 25.48 31.94
C TRP A 3 14.49 25.78 30.74
N VAL A 4 14.63 26.95 30.10
CA VAL A 4 13.75 27.40 29.00
C VAL A 4 14.28 27.02 27.59
N GLN A 5 15.47 26.39 27.50
CA GLN A 5 16.20 26.18 26.24
C GLN A 5 15.98 24.83 25.52
N TYR A 6 15.10 23.94 25.97
CA TYR A 6 14.70 22.79 25.14
C TYR A 6 13.57 23.10 24.14
N LYS A 7 13.21 24.38 24.02
CA LYS A 7 12.49 24.94 22.89
C LYS A 7 13.50 25.18 21.75
N ASN A 8 13.84 24.13 21.00
CA ASN A 8 14.29 24.15 19.60
C ASN A 8 15.14 22.91 19.25
N LYS A 9 14.50 21.83 18.81
CA LYS A 9 15.09 20.98 17.77
C LYS A 9 14.17 21.01 16.55
N PRO A 10 14.61 21.54 15.39
CA PRO A 10 13.82 21.49 14.18
C PRO A 10 13.78 20.04 13.69
N MET A 11 12.73 19.30 14.04
CA MET A 11 12.41 18.02 13.39
C MET A 11 11.13 18.02 12.51
N PRO A 12 10.70 19.11 11.84
CA PRO A 12 9.60 19.01 10.87
C PRO A 12 10.04 18.41 9.51
N ALA A 13 11.33 18.42 9.18
CA ALA A 13 11.83 17.92 7.89
C ALA A 13 11.90 16.38 7.83
N LEU A 14 12.29 15.73 8.93
CA LEU A 14 12.47 14.27 9.00
C LEU A 14 11.16 13.50 8.84
N VAL A 15 10.09 13.92 9.53
CA VAL A 15 8.76 13.29 9.42
C VAL A 15 8.11 13.57 8.06
N ARG A 16 8.29 14.79 7.51
CA ARG A 16 7.82 15.16 6.17
C ARG A 16 8.45 14.32 5.06
N GLN A 17 9.73 13.98 5.18
CA GLN A 17 10.42 13.11 4.23
C GLN A 17 9.94 11.66 4.29
N GLN A 18 9.53 11.16 5.47
CA GLN A 18 9.05 9.78 5.63
C GLN A 18 7.71 9.55 4.91
N GLY A 19 6.78 10.50 4.98
CA GLY A 19 5.50 10.41 4.26
C GLY A 19 5.66 10.37 2.74
N LEU A 20 6.50 11.25 2.20
CA LEU A 20 6.77 11.29 0.75
C LEU A 20 7.53 10.05 0.27
N LYS A 21 8.52 9.58 1.04
CA LYS A 21 9.25 8.34 0.75
C LYS A 21 8.31 7.13 0.75
N ALA A 22 7.37 7.05 1.69
CA ALA A 22 6.37 5.98 1.72
C ALA A 22 5.46 6.01 0.49
N VAL A 23 4.98 7.19 0.07
CA VAL A 23 4.18 7.33 -1.14
C VAL A 23 4.95 6.90 -2.39
N LEU A 24 6.19 7.37 -2.54
CA LEU A 24 7.02 6.98 -3.68
C LEU A 24 7.33 5.49 -3.66
N GLY A 25 7.63 4.92 -2.49
CA GLY A 25 7.84 3.49 -2.31
C GLY A 25 6.62 2.68 -2.72
N VAL A 26 5.44 3.03 -2.21
CA VAL A 26 4.17 2.35 -2.54
C VAL A 26 3.83 2.47 -4.02
N SER A 27 3.98 3.67 -4.59
CA SER A 27 3.70 3.91 -6.01
C SER A 27 4.68 3.17 -6.91
N LEU A 28 5.96 3.10 -6.52
CA LEU A 28 6.97 2.37 -7.29
C LEU A 28 6.75 0.86 -7.20
N TRP A 29 6.36 0.34 -6.04
CA TRP A 29 6.15 -1.09 -5.81
C TRP A 29 4.78 -1.61 -6.26
N SER A 30 3.76 -0.75 -6.42
CA SER A 30 2.45 -1.19 -6.92
C SER A 30 2.52 -1.77 -8.33
N GLY A 31 3.37 -1.22 -9.20
CA GLY A 31 3.60 -1.70 -10.57
C GLY A 31 4.16 -3.12 -10.61
N PRO A 32 5.30 -3.41 -9.95
CA PRO A 32 5.86 -4.77 -9.81
C PRO A 32 4.88 -5.77 -9.19
N ILE A 33 4.12 -5.37 -8.17
CA ILE A 33 3.09 -6.24 -7.57
C ILE A 33 2.00 -6.56 -8.59
N CYS A 34 1.56 -5.57 -9.39
CA CYS A 34 0.57 -5.76 -10.44
C CYS A 34 1.11 -6.65 -11.59
N LEU A 35 2.37 -6.45 -12.00
CA LEU A 35 3.04 -7.32 -12.98
C LEU A 35 3.12 -8.77 -12.49
N LEU A 36 3.56 -8.96 -11.25
CA LEU A 36 3.66 -10.29 -10.63
C LEU A 36 2.29 -10.96 -10.57
N TRP A 37 1.23 -10.19 -10.36
CA TRP A 37 -0.13 -10.69 -10.38
C TRP A 37 -0.57 -11.16 -11.78
N GLY A 38 -0.29 -10.37 -12.82
CA GLY A 38 -0.57 -10.74 -14.21
C GLY A 38 0.24 -11.93 -14.70
N VAL A 39 1.51 -12.03 -14.31
CA VAL A 39 2.38 -13.18 -14.59
C VAL A 39 1.86 -14.43 -13.89
N LEU A 40 1.52 -14.35 -12.59
CA LEU A 40 0.99 -15.49 -11.86
C LEU A 40 -0.33 -15.96 -12.45
N TYR A 41 -1.18 -15.02 -12.88
CA TYR A 41 -2.41 -15.33 -13.57
C TYR A 41 -2.18 -16.08 -14.89
N TYR A 42 -1.19 -15.66 -15.69
CA TYR A 42 -0.82 -16.34 -16.93
C TYR A 42 -0.38 -17.79 -16.70
N PHE A 43 0.43 -18.06 -15.68
CA PHE A 43 0.89 -19.42 -15.38
C PHE A 43 -0.14 -20.28 -14.65
N LYS A 44 -0.84 -19.73 -13.66
CA LYS A 44 -1.78 -20.45 -12.77
C LYS A 44 -2.95 -19.55 -12.34
N PRO A 45 -4.02 -19.46 -13.16
CA PRO A 45 -5.16 -18.60 -12.85
C PRO A 45 -5.89 -19.01 -11.56
N ALA A 46 -5.85 -20.29 -11.17
CA ALA A 46 -6.42 -20.77 -9.91
C ALA A 46 -5.78 -20.15 -8.66
N LEU A 47 -4.53 -19.69 -8.73
CA LEU A 47 -3.83 -19.05 -7.61
C LEU A 47 -4.04 -17.53 -7.57
N ALA A 48 -4.65 -16.94 -8.59
CA ALA A 48 -4.80 -15.50 -8.70
C ALA A 48 -5.65 -14.89 -7.56
N GLY A 49 -6.59 -15.66 -6.99
CA GLY A 49 -7.37 -15.25 -5.83
C GLY A 49 -6.55 -15.10 -4.54
N ILE A 50 -5.52 -15.93 -4.34
CA ILE A 50 -4.65 -15.87 -3.13
C ILE A 50 -3.81 -14.59 -3.11
N MET A 51 -3.49 -14.05 -4.28
CA MET A 51 -2.79 -12.77 -4.39
C MET A 51 -3.60 -11.58 -3.87
N ILE A 52 -4.92 -11.70 -3.73
CA ILE A 52 -5.77 -10.63 -3.18
C ILE A 52 -5.38 -10.31 -1.74
N PRO A 53 -5.37 -11.24 -0.77
CA PRO A 53 -4.88 -10.94 0.57
C PRO A 53 -3.36 -10.73 0.61
N LEU A 54 -2.61 -11.43 -0.24
CA LEU A 54 -1.14 -11.36 -0.26
C LEU A 54 -0.64 -9.97 -0.68
N SER A 55 -1.25 -9.35 -1.69
CA SER A 55 -0.91 -7.99 -2.12
C SER A 55 -1.15 -6.93 -1.03
N GLY A 56 -2.16 -7.14 -0.18
CA GLY A 56 -2.38 -6.31 1.01
C GLY A 56 -1.21 -6.40 2.00
N VAL A 57 -0.72 -7.62 2.26
CA VAL A 57 0.47 -7.84 3.11
C VAL A 57 1.72 -7.21 2.49
N LEU A 58 1.96 -7.41 1.19
CA LEU A 58 3.12 -6.82 0.51
C LEU A 58 3.09 -5.29 0.57
N LEU A 59 1.95 -4.66 0.30
CA LEU A 59 1.82 -3.21 0.39
C LEU A 59 2.04 -2.69 1.81
N ALA A 60 1.55 -3.41 2.83
CA ALA A 60 1.82 -3.06 4.22
C ALA A 60 3.32 -3.14 4.57
N LEU A 61 4.02 -4.17 4.08
CA LEU A 61 5.47 -4.32 4.24
C LEU A 61 6.26 -3.21 3.52
N VAL A 62 5.84 -2.85 2.30
CA VAL A 62 6.43 -1.74 1.55
C VAL A 62 6.25 -0.44 2.33
N VAL A 63 5.05 -0.12 2.79
CA VAL A 63 4.80 1.09 3.60
C VAL A 63 5.71 1.10 4.82
N ARG A 64 5.83 -0.02 5.53
CA ARG A 64 6.71 -0.17 6.70
C ARG A 64 8.19 0.07 6.38
N SER A 65 8.71 -0.46 5.28
CA SER A 65 10.12 -0.27 4.91
C SER A 65 10.48 1.21 4.70
N PHE A 66 9.51 2.02 4.29
CA PHE A 66 9.67 3.46 4.07
C PHE A 66 9.19 4.34 5.23
N SER A 67 8.34 3.83 6.14
CA SER A 67 7.82 4.55 7.31
C SER A 67 8.22 3.87 8.62
N ARG A 68 9.13 4.49 9.38
CA ARG A 68 9.41 4.11 10.78
C ARG A 68 8.28 4.48 11.75
N ALA A 69 7.32 5.30 11.33
CA ALA A 69 6.22 5.80 12.16
C ALA A 69 4.88 5.14 11.79
N LEU A 70 4.38 4.32 12.69
CA LEU A 70 3.09 3.61 12.60
C LEU A 70 1.90 4.50 12.97
N GLY A 71 1.68 5.55 12.17
CA GLY A 71 0.51 6.42 12.29
C GLY A 71 -0.67 5.92 11.45
N GLY A 72 -1.90 6.12 11.92
CA GLY A 72 -3.12 5.72 11.18
C GLY A 72 -3.25 6.29 9.76
N ARG A 73 -2.50 7.34 9.43
CA ARG A 73 -2.42 7.94 8.09
C ARG A 73 -1.64 7.07 7.09
N PHE A 74 -0.59 6.38 7.54
CA PHE A 74 0.14 5.42 6.70
C PHE A 74 -0.70 4.17 6.45
N THR A 75 -1.48 3.74 7.44
CA THR A 75 -2.48 2.69 7.26
C THR A 75 -3.53 3.08 6.23
N ALA A 76 -4.03 4.32 6.27
CA ALA A 76 -4.97 4.82 5.27
C ALA A 76 -4.37 4.80 3.86
N LEU A 77 -3.11 5.24 3.70
CA LEU A 77 -2.39 5.17 2.42
C LEU A 77 -2.27 3.71 1.91
N ALA A 78 -1.88 2.79 2.79
CA ALA A 78 -1.77 1.37 2.48
C ALA A 78 -3.12 0.79 2.02
N CYS A 79 -4.19 1.01 2.80
CA CYS A 79 -5.54 0.56 2.46
C CYS A 79 -6.04 1.17 1.14
N GLN A 80 -5.77 2.45 0.91
CA GLN A 80 -6.17 3.13 -0.32
C GLN A 80 -5.42 2.55 -1.54
N SER A 81 -4.10 2.36 -1.44
CA SER A 81 -3.30 1.76 -2.51
C SER A 81 -3.71 0.31 -2.80
N TYR A 82 -4.03 -0.44 -1.76
CA TYR A 82 -4.55 -1.80 -1.86
C TYR A 82 -5.87 -1.84 -2.62
N LEU A 83 -6.81 -0.96 -2.26
CA LEU A 83 -8.11 -0.88 -2.90
C LEU A 83 -7.98 -0.54 -4.39
N VAL A 84 -7.11 0.43 -4.75
CA VAL A 84 -6.81 0.76 -6.15
C VAL A 84 -6.24 -0.43 -6.91
N LEU A 85 -5.30 -1.16 -6.32
CA LEU A 85 -4.66 -2.32 -6.93
C LEU A 85 -5.66 -3.46 -7.18
N VAL A 86 -6.51 -3.75 -6.19
CA VAL A 86 -7.59 -4.74 -6.32
C VAL A 86 -8.61 -4.33 -7.38
N LEU A 87 -9.05 -3.06 -7.38
CA LEU A 87 -9.98 -2.56 -8.39
C LEU A 87 -9.40 -2.66 -9.81
N MET A 88 -8.11 -2.34 -9.98
CA MET A 88 -7.47 -2.46 -11.29
C MET A 88 -7.43 -3.91 -11.77
N ALA A 89 -7.03 -4.85 -10.93
CA ALA A 89 -7.02 -6.25 -11.33
C ALA A 89 -8.40 -6.84 -11.59
N LEU A 90 -9.42 -6.38 -10.85
CA LEU A 90 -10.81 -6.71 -11.17
C LEU A 90 -11.21 -6.14 -12.53
N ARG A 91 -10.81 -4.90 -12.83
CA ARG A 91 -11.14 -4.24 -14.10
C ARG A 91 -10.50 -4.93 -15.31
N PHE A 92 -9.30 -5.46 -15.15
CA PHE A 92 -8.55 -6.20 -16.17
C PHE A 92 -8.83 -7.71 -16.17
N GLY A 93 -9.63 -8.22 -15.23
CA GLY A 93 -10.06 -9.61 -15.21
C GLY A 93 -9.06 -10.61 -14.62
N PHE A 94 -7.92 -10.17 -14.08
CA PHE A 94 -6.91 -11.05 -13.46
C PHE A 94 -7.44 -11.84 -12.25
N ALA A 95 -8.58 -11.45 -11.68
CA ALA A 95 -9.21 -12.17 -10.55
C ALA A 95 -10.40 -13.05 -10.96
N VAL A 96 -10.84 -13.02 -12.23
CA VAL A 96 -12.15 -13.56 -12.66
C VAL A 96 -12.06 -14.38 -13.97
N GLN A 97 -11.05 -15.25 -14.13
CA GLN A 97 -11.19 -16.40 -15.05
C GLN A 97 -11.08 -17.72 -14.30
N ALA A 98 -12.24 -18.17 -13.85
CA ALA A 98 -12.62 -19.48 -13.33
C ALA A 98 -14.00 -19.28 -12.67
N PRO A 99 -14.77 -20.33 -12.31
CA PRO A 99 -16.04 -20.18 -11.58
C PRO A 99 -15.82 -19.73 -10.12
N VAL A 100 -14.89 -18.81 -9.88
CA VAL A 100 -14.68 -18.16 -8.59
C VAL A 100 -15.82 -17.17 -8.40
N GLN A 101 -16.67 -17.47 -7.43
CA GLN A 101 -17.80 -16.63 -7.07
C GLN A 101 -17.30 -15.26 -6.65
N TRP A 102 -17.95 -14.19 -7.12
CA TRP A 102 -17.70 -12.81 -6.68
C TRP A 102 -17.68 -12.66 -5.16
N ALA A 103 -18.46 -13.49 -4.45
CA ALA A 103 -18.43 -13.59 -3.00
C ALA A 103 -17.05 -13.93 -2.43
N LEU A 104 -16.32 -14.88 -3.04
CA LEU A 104 -14.98 -15.26 -2.60
C LEU A 104 -13.98 -14.11 -2.77
N VAL A 105 -14.05 -13.40 -3.90
CA VAL A 105 -13.23 -12.21 -4.17
C VAL A 105 -13.49 -11.12 -3.13
N MET A 106 -14.76 -10.88 -2.79
CA MET A 106 -15.13 -9.92 -1.76
C MET A 106 -14.59 -10.33 -0.38
N ILE A 107 -14.73 -11.60 0.00
CA ILE A 107 -14.21 -12.14 1.27
C ILE A 107 -12.68 -11.99 1.30
N LEU A 108 -11.98 -12.39 0.25
CA LEU A 108 -10.53 -12.28 0.13
C LEU A 108 -10.06 -10.81 0.16
N GLY A 109 -10.83 -9.92 -0.47
CA GLY A 109 -10.59 -8.47 -0.44
C GLY A 109 -10.76 -7.87 0.95
N LEU A 110 -11.80 -8.29 1.69
CA LEU A 110 -12.01 -7.89 3.07
C LEU A 110 -10.92 -8.44 4.00
N ILE A 111 -10.50 -9.70 3.79
CA ILE A 111 -9.38 -10.31 4.52
C ILE A 111 -8.10 -9.51 4.24
N GLY A 112 -7.78 -9.21 2.99
CA GLY A 112 -6.62 -8.40 2.63
C GLY A 112 -6.68 -7.00 3.25
N LEU A 113 -7.84 -6.34 3.18
CA LEU A 113 -8.07 -5.03 3.78
C LEU A 113 -7.91 -5.05 5.31
N GLY A 114 -8.29 -6.14 5.99
CA GLY A 114 -8.08 -6.34 7.41
C GLY A 114 -6.63 -6.72 7.76
N LEU A 115 -5.94 -7.45 6.87
CA LEU A 115 -4.54 -7.81 7.03
C LEU A 115 -3.62 -6.59 6.92
N VAL A 116 -3.96 -5.57 6.13
CA VAL A 116 -3.16 -4.32 6.03
C VAL A 116 -2.98 -3.64 7.41
N PRO A 117 -4.03 -3.19 8.11
CA PRO A 117 -3.88 -2.57 9.42
C PRO A 117 -3.37 -3.56 10.45
N PHE A 118 -3.67 -4.86 10.33
CA PHE A 118 -3.21 -5.87 11.27
C PHE A 118 -1.71 -6.15 11.17
N THR A 119 -1.14 -6.22 9.97
CA THR A 119 0.31 -6.38 9.76
C THR A 119 1.08 -5.13 10.16
N LEU A 120 0.52 -3.95 9.91
CA LEU A 120 1.04 -2.71 10.48
C LEU A 120 0.98 -2.75 12.02
N ARG A 121 -0.16 -3.13 12.63
CA ARG A 121 -0.36 -3.10 14.10
C ARG A 121 0.36 -4.21 14.88
N ARG A 122 0.54 -5.41 14.33
CA ARG A 122 1.15 -6.54 15.04
C ARG A 122 2.53 -6.18 15.58
N ASP A 123 3.30 -5.45 14.78
CA ASP A 123 4.67 -5.07 15.14
C ASP A 123 4.75 -3.78 15.98
N LEU A 124 3.62 -3.10 16.28
CA LEU A 124 3.59 -2.04 17.30
C LEU A 124 3.80 -2.61 18.71
N LEU A 125 3.40 -3.87 18.92
CA LEU A 125 3.64 -4.58 20.17
C LEU A 125 5.13 -4.93 20.34
N ASP A 126 5.87 -5.11 19.24
CA ASP A 126 7.31 -5.42 19.25
C ASP A 126 8.19 -4.16 19.37
N ASP A 127 7.81 -3.04 18.73
CA ASP A 127 8.72 -1.87 18.61
C ASP A 127 8.51 -0.74 19.63
N GLY A 128 7.52 -0.81 20.53
CA GLY A 128 7.35 0.16 21.64
C GLY A 128 7.25 1.64 21.21
N ALA A 129 7.01 1.93 19.94
CA ALA A 129 7.10 3.26 19.38
C ALA A 129 5.82 4.08 19.67
N ALA A 130 5.98 5.12 20.48
CA ALA A 130 4.90 6.03 20.83
C ALA A 130 4.26 6.67 19.58
N PRO A 131 2.93 6.82 19.53
CA PRO A 131 2.25 7.48 18.44
C PRO A 131 2.71 8.94 18.38
N SER A 132 3.28 9.38 17.26
CA SER A 132 3.53 10.80 16.99
C SER A 132 2.20 11.50 16.70
N SER A 133 1.45 11.78 17.77
CA SER A 133 0.31 12.68 17.78
C SER A 133 0.80 14.12 17.68
N GLY A 134 1.12 14.57 16.47
CA GLY A 134 1.50 15.97 16.26
C GLY A 134 1.74 16.33 14.81
N GLN A 135 1.18 17.48 14.42
CA GLN A 135 1.43 18.25 13.19
C GLN A 135 0.72 17.80 11.88
N GLY A 136 -0.40 18.46 11.59
CA GLY A 136 -0.48 19.54 10.57
C GLY A 136 -0.50 19.18 9.07
N ASP A 137 -1.71 19.02 8.54
CA ASP A 137 -2.25 19.59 7.28
C ASP A 137 -1.69 19.25 5.89
N LYS A 138 -0.62 18.47 5.72
CA LYS A 138 -0.12 18.14 4.37
C LYS A 138 -0.46 16.73 3.86
N TRP A 139 -1.07 15.89 4.69
CA TRP A 139 -1.50 14.55 4.29
C TRP A 139 -2.61 14.55 3.24
N TYR A 140 -3.38 15.64 3.16
CA TYR A 140 -4.38 15.85 2.13
C TYR A 140 -3.78 15.95 0.72
N LEU A 141 -2.48 16.27 0.59
CA LEU A 141 -1.75 16.26 -0.68
C LEU A 141 -1.04 14.92 -0.94
N VAL A 142 -0.58 14.27 0.13
CA VAL A 142 0.19 13.01 0.06
C VAL A 142 -0.70 11.82 -0.31
N LEU A 143 -1.94 11.77 0.21
CA LEU A 143 -2.92 10.74 -0.11
C LEU A 143 -3.34 10.71 -1.60
N PRO A 144 -3.77 11.83 -2.22
CA PRO A 144 -4.09 11.83 -3.64
C PRO A 144 -2.85 11.62 -4.50
N LEU A 145 -1.68 12.14 -4.08
CA LEU A 145 -0.43 11.88 -4.81
C LEU A 145 -0.10 10.38 -4.84
N GLY A 146 -0.28 9.68 -3.71
CA GLY A 146 -0.14 8.23 -3.67
C GLY A 146 -1.18 7.50 -4.51
N LEU A 147 -2.42 8.01 -4.56
CA LEU A 147 -3.47 7.47 -5.45
C LEU A 147 -3.09 7.60 -6.92
N PHE A 148 -2.62 8.77 -7.34
CA PHE A 148 -2.17 9.02 -8.71
C PHE A 148 -0.95 8.18 -9.06
N GLY A 149 0.02 8.08 -8.14
CA GLY A 149 1.22 7.29 -8.33
C GLY A 149 0.92 5.80 -8.46
N THR A 150 0.04 5.24 -7.61
CA THR A 150 -0.35 3.83 -7.70
C THR A 150 -1.19 3.56 -8.94
N LEU A 151 -2.12 4.45 -9.31
CA LEU A 151 -2.88 4.34 -10.56
C LEU A 151 -1.97 4.32 -11.78
N LEU A 152 -1.05 5.29 -11.88
CA LEU A 152 -0.14 5.41 -13.02
C LEU A 152 0.77 4.18 -13.12
N SER A 153 1.30 3.73 -11.99
CA SER A 153 2.19 2.57 -11.90
C SER A 153 1.49 1.26 -12.26
N CYS A 154 0.27 1.04 -11.74
CA CYS A 154 -0.57 -0.10 -12.13
C CYS A 154 -0.94 -0.03 -13.62
N TYR A 155 -1.29 1.16 -14.13
CA TYR A 155 -1.64 1.33 -15.55
C TYR A 155 -0.45 1.00 -16.47
N LEU A 156 0.75 1.50 -16.14
CA LEU A 156 1.97 1.18 -16.89
C LEU A 156 2.31 -0.32 -16.82
N ALA A 157 2.17 -0.95 -15.66
CA ALA A 157 2.37 -2.38 -15.50
C ALA A 157 1.43 -3.19 -16.41
N VAL A 158 0.16 -2.80 -16.47
CA VAL A 158 -0.80 -3.48 -17.35
C VAL A 158 -0.50 -3.24 -18.83
N GLN A 159 -0.09 -2.03 -19.22
CA GLN A 159 0.31 -1.75 -20.61
C GLN A 159 1.55 -2.55 -21.02
N LEU A 160 2.53 -2.69 -20.13
CA LEU A 160 3.71 -3.54 -20.36
C LEU A 160 3.32 -5.02 -20.53
N LEU A 161 2.40 -5.51 -19.70
CA LEU A 161 1.84 -6.87 -19.85
C LEU A 161 1.12 -7.03 -21.19
N ALA A 162 0.31 -6.06 -21.59
CA ALA A 162 -0.41 -6.08 -22.86
C ALA A 162 0.55 -6.10 -24.06
N LEU A 163 1.62 -5.29 -24.03
CA LEU A 163 2.68 -5.30 -25.04
C LEU A 163 3.45 -6.62 -25.09
N SER A 164 3.61 -7.32 -23.95
CA SER A 164 4.30 -8.61 -23.92
C SER A 164 3.49 -9.76 -24.53
N GLN A 165 2.18 -9.57 -24.72
CA GLN A 165 1.25 -10.59 -25.23
C GLN A 165 0.80 -10.38 -26.68
N GLY A 166 1.17 -9.25 -27.29
CA GLY A 166 0.92 -8.93 -28.71
C GLY A 166 2.15 -9.24 -29.56
#